data_AF-A0A954TQK3-F1
#
_entry.id   AF-A0A954TQK3-F1
#
_cell.length_a   1.000
_cell.length_b   1.000
_cell.length_c   1.000
_cell.angle_alpha   90.00
_cell.angle_beta   90.00
_cell.angle_gamma   90.00
#
_symmetry.space_group_name_H-M   'P 1'
#
loop_
_entity.id
_entity.type
_entity.pdbx_description
1 polymer ?
#
loop_
_entity_poly.entity_id
_entity_poly.type
_entity_poly.pdbx_seq_one_letter_code
_entity_poly.pdbx_strand_id
1 'polypeptide(L)'
;MAIDVFSEQVVSLAEAARKLPKLRNGKSPHVSTLYRWVLRGKRCPNGTVARLETIKIGGSTCTSLEALQRFFDRLTGEQQIVSPPTLTQRQRLRQIRQAEEELRRAGI
;
A
#
# COMPACT_ATOMS: atom_id res chain seq x y z
N MET A 1 18.09 -3.29 4.67
CA MET A 1 17.82 -4.16 3.51
C MET A 1 18.49 -3.53 2.30
N ALA A 2 19.25 -4.30 1.54
CA ALA A 2 19.98 -3.84 0.37
C ALA A 2 19.23 -4.27 -0.91
N ILE A 3 19.30 -3.44 -1.95
CA ILE A 3 18.78 -3.78 -3.29
C ILE A 3 19.74 -4.78 -3.93
N ASP A 4 19.22 -5.89 -4.43
CA ASP A 4 19.99 -6.83 -5.26
C ASP A 4 19.90 -6.42 -6.73
N VAL A 5 21.03 -6.01 -7.31
CA VAL A 5 21.12 -5.53 -8.69
C VAL A 5 20.98 -6.61 -9.75
N PHE A 6 21.10 -7.89 -9.38
CA PHE A 6 21.01 -9.02 -10.32
C PHE A 6 19.61 -9.62 -10.38
N SER A 7 18.78 -9.41 -9.35
CA SER A 7 17.41 -9.93 -9.27
C SER A 7 16.32 -8.87 -9.36
N GLU A 8 16.59 -7.63 -8.93
CA GLU A 8 15.60 -6.56 -8.90
C GLU A 8 15.67 -5.67 -10.15
N GLN A 9 14.54 -5.09 -10.55
CA GLN A 9 14.53 -4.13 -11.66
C GLN A 9 14.99 -2.75 -11.17
N VAL A 10 16.30 -2.51 -11.25
CA VAL A 10 16.92 -1.24 -10.87
C VAL A 10 16.63 -0.14 -11.89
N VAL A 11 16.20 1.01 -11.39
CA VAL A 11 15.81 2.20 -12.17
C VAL A 11 16.31 3.48 -11.49
N SER A 12 16.53 4.54 -12.26
CA SER A 12 16.78 5.86 -11.69
C SER A 12 15.54 6.39 -10.94
N LEU A 13 15.73 7.34 -10.01
CA LEU A 13 14.60 7.97 -9.33
C LEU A 13 13.65 8.71 -10.31
N ALA A 14 14.17 9.25 -11.42
CA ALA A 14 13.35 9.89 -12.43
C ALA A 14 12.47 8.90 -13.21
N GLU A 15 13.01 7.73 -13.54
CA GLU A 15 12.25 6.64 -14.19
C GLU A 15 11.22 6.04 -13.24
N ALA A 16 11.62 5.77 -11.99
CA ALA A 16 10.72 5.32 -10.94
C ALA A 16 9.49 6.22 -10.83
N ALA A 17 9.68 7.55 -10.79
CA ALA A 17 8.60 8.52 -10.72
C ALA A 17 7.60 8.41 -11.89
N ARG A 18 8.08 8.11 -13.11
CA ARG A 18 7.23 7.94 -14.30
C ARG A 18 6.48 6.62 -14.31
N LYS A 19 7.04 5.56 -13.71
CA LYS A 19 6.40 4.24 -13.61
C LYS A 19 5.28 4.20 -12.58
N LEU A 20 5.27 5.12 -11.61
CA LEU A 20 4.22 5.18 -10.60
C LEU A 20 2.87 5.63 -11.20
N PRO A 21 1.76 5.12 -10.64
CA PRO A 21 0.43 5.47 -11.11
C PRO A 21 0.17 6.99 -11.00
N LYS A 22 -0.73 7.47 -11.85
CA LYS A 22 -1.24 8.84 -11.79
C LYS A 22 -2.11 8.99 -10.54
N LEU A 23 -1.77 9.95 -9.68
CA LEU A 23 -2.45 10.21 -8.42
C LEU A 23 -3.30 11.48 -8.53
N ARG A 24 -3.22 12.38 -7.53
CA ARG A 24 -3.94 13.64 -7.47
C ARG A 24 -3.74 14.45 -8.76
N ASN A 25 -4.84 14.95 -9.30
CA ASN A 25 -4.89 15.73 -10.55
C ASN A 25 -4.39 14.96 -11.79
N GLY A 26 -4.44 13.62 -11.78
CA GLY A 26 -4.05 12.79 -12.92
C GLY A 26 -2.54 12.79 -13.20
N LYS A 27 -1.71 13.18 -12.22
CA LYS A 27 -0.25 13.27 -12.37
C LYS A 27 0.45 12.23 -11.50
N SER A 28 1.50 11.61 -12.04
CA SER A 28 2.40 10.78 -11.25
C SER A 28 3.20 11.65 -10.27
N PRO A 29 3.71 11.07 -9.15
CA PRO A 29 4.57 11.79 -8.23
C PRO A 29 5.76 12.43 -8.94
N HIS A 30 6.04 13.71 -8.65
CA HIS A 30 7.25 14.35 -9.15
C HIS A 30 8.50 13.68 -8.57
N VAL A 31 9.62 13.66 -9.31
CA VAL A 31 10.89 13.07 -8.86
C VAL A 31 11.37 13.62 -7.51
N SER A 32 11.12 14.91 -7.23
CA SER A 32 11.43 15.52 -5.92
C SER A 32 10.71 14.82 -4.76
N THR A 33 9.56 14.20 -5.00
CA THR A 33 8.84 13.40 -4.01
C THR A 33 9.62 12.15 -3.64
N LEU A 34 10.20 11.47 -4.62
CA LEU A 34 11.04 10.29 -4.38
C LEU A 34 12.31 10.70 -3.64
N TYR A 35 12.97 11.80 -4.02
CA TYR A 35 14.10 12.34 -3.24
C TYR A 35 13.73 12.62 -1.78
N ARG A 36 12.53 13.14 -1.50
CA ARG A 36 12.05 13.30 -0.11
C ARG A 36 11.88 11.95 0.60
N TRP A 37 11.37 10.92 -0.08
CA TRP A 37 11.25 9.57 0.51
C TRP A 37 12.61 8.94 0.81
N VAL A 38 13.63 9.22 -0.01
CA VAL A 38 15.01 8.77 0.24
C VAL A 38 15.63 9.50 1.43
N LEU A 39 15.58 10.85 1.42
CA LEU A 39 16.30 11.67 2.38
C LEU A 39 15.61 11.76 3.75
N ARG A 40 14.29 11.95 3.74
CA ARG A 40 13.49 12.20 4.96
C ARG A 40 12.64 11.00 5.33
N GLY A 41 12.26 10.18 4.35
CA GLY A 41 11.26 9.15 4.52
C GLY A 41 9.84 9.71 4.60
N LYS A 42 8.90 8.83 4.92
CA LYS A 42 7.50 9.17 5.14
C LYS A 42 6.98 8.39 6.35
N ARG A 43 6.16 9.05 7.17
CA ARG A 43 5.59 8.48 8.39
C ARG A 43 4.57 7.41 8.03
N CYS A 44 4.67 6.27 8.70
CA CYS A 44 3.78 5.12 8.58
C CYS A 44 2.67 5.19 9.64
N PRO A 45 1.57 4.44 9.49
CA PRO A 45 0.46 4.41 10.46
C PRO A 45 0.90 4.04 11.88
N ASN A 46 1.87 3.13 12.02
CA ASN A 46 2.44 2.71 13.30
C ASN A 46 3.36 3.76 13.97
N GLY A 47 3.47 4.96 13.41
CA GLY A 47 4.31 6.05 13.94
C GLY A 47 5.78 5.99 13.51
N THR A 48 6.24 4.91 12.88
CA THR A 48 7.61 4.79 12.36
C THR A 48 7.80 5.57 11.05
N VAL A 49 9.06 5.84 10.66
CA VAL A 49 9.39 6.49 9.39
C VAL A 49 9.99 5.47 8.44
N ALA A 50 9.30 5.18 7.34
CA ALA A 50 9.86 4.37 6.26
C ALA A 50 10.68 5.26 5.32
N ARG A 51 11.86 4.78 4.90
CA ARG A 51 12.69 5.42 3.86
C ARG A 51 12.73 4.53 2.63
N LEU A 52 12.81 5.17 1.46
CA LEU A 52 12.96 4.44 0.19
C LEU A 52 14.39 3.90 0.09
N GLU A 53 14.52 2.61 -0.20
CA GLU A 53 15.80 1.94 -0.41
C GLU A 53 16.44 2.44 -1.71
N THR A 54 17.75 2.67 -1.68
CA THR A 54 18.50 3.17 -2.82
C THR A 54 19.87 2.53 -2.92
N ILE A 55 20.44 2.56 -4.12
CA ILE A 55 21.80 2.16 -4.43
C ILE A 55 22.48 3.24 -5.28
N LYS A 56 23.79 3.39 -5.13
CA LYS A 56 24.60 4.28 -5.95
C LYS A 56 25.22 3.51 -7.12
N ILE A 57 24.95 3.95 -8.35
CA ILE A 57 25.51 3.37 -9.58
C ILE A 57 26.09 4.51 -10.41
N GLY A 58 27.42 4.52 -10.59
CA GLY A 58 28.10 5.56 -11.38
C GLY A 58 27.78 6.99 -10.94
N GLY A 59 27.68 7.23 -9.63
CA GLY A 59 27.33 8.54 -9.05
C GLY A 59 25.83 8.85 -9.01
N SER A 60 25.01 8.12 -9.75
CA SER A 60 23.55 8.28 -9.75
C SER A 60 22.90 7.53 -8.59
N THR A 61 21.85 8.12 -8.02
CA THR A 61 21.00 7.43 -7.04
C THR A 61 19.91 6.66 -7.78
N CYS A 62 19.91 5.35 -7.62
CA CYS A 62 18.92 4.44 -8.19
C CYS A 62 18.10 3.77 -7.09
N THR A 63 16.94 3.25 -7.45
CA THR A 63 16.08 2.40 -6.62
C THR A 63 15.63 1.21 -7.46
N SER A 64 14.81 0.33 -6.93
CA SER A 64 14.18 -0.76 -7.69
C SER A 64 12.66 -0.71 -7.57
N LEU A 65 11.96 -1.41 -8.47
CA LEU A 65 10.50 -1.52 -8.35
C LEU A 65 10.09 -2.30 -7.10
N GLU A 66 10.89 -3.29 -6.74
CA GLU A 66 10.71 -4.13 -5.56
C GLU A 66 10.95 -3.33 -4.28
N ALA A 67 11.95 -2.43 -4.27
CA ALA A 67 12.15 -1.47 -3.18
C ALA A 67 10.97 -0.51 -3.01
N LEU A 68 10.38 -0.05 -4.12
CA LEU A 68 9.16 0.77 -4.09
C LEU A 68 7.99 -0.02 -3.49
N GLN A 69 7.80 -1.27 -3.89
CA GLN A 69 6.77 -2.14 -3.31
C GLN A 69 6.97 -2.27 -1.79
N ARG A 70 8.16 -2.70 -1.33
CA ARG A 70 8.49 -2.79 0.11
C ARG A 70 8.28 -1.48 0.85
N PHE A 71 8.59 -0.35 0.21
CA PHE A 71 8.35 0.97 0.77
C PHE A 71 6.86 1.26 0.92
N PHE A 72 6.03 0.98 -0.09
CA PHE A 72 4.59 1.19 -0.02
C PHE A 72 3.90 0.23 0.95
N ASP A 73 4.36 -1.01 1.08
CA ASP A 73 3.86 -1.96 2.06
C ASP A 73 4.07 -1.42 3.48
N ARG A 74 5.28 -0.93 3.79
CA ARG A 74 5.57 -0.27 5.07
C ARG A 74 4.69 0.96 5.33
N LEU A 75 4.43 1.75 4.29
CA LEU A 75 3.56 2.94 4.39
C LEU A 75 2.08 2.60 4.57
N THR A 76 1.65 1.49 4.01
CA THR A 76 0.27 1.03 4.10
C THR A 76 0.02 0.35 5.46
N GLY A 77 1.05 -0.31 5.99
CA GLY A 77 0.95 -1.12 7.20
C GLY A 77 0.18 -2.42 6.95
N GLU A 78 -0.10 -3.16 8.02
CA GLU A 78 -0.96 -4.33 7.95
C GLU A 78 -2.39 -3.88 7.64
N GLN A 79 -2.88 -4.22 6.44
CA GLN A 79 -4.30 -4.12 6.15
C GLN A 79 -5.00 -5.35 6.72
N GLN A 80 -5.78 -5.18 7.79
CA GLN A 80 -6.80 -6.17 8.11
C GLN A 80 -7.83 -6.16 6.99
N ILE A 81 -7.70 -7.10 6.06
CA ILE A 81 -8.79 -7.44 5.15
C ILE A 81 -9.86 -8.11 6.02
N VAL A 82 -10.79 -7.30 6.54
CA VAL A 82 -11.98 -7.82 7.23
C VAL A 82 -12.83 -8.47 6.16
N SER A 83 -12.55 -9.75 5.90
CA SER A 83 -13.49 -10.58 5.16
C SER A 83 -14.73 -10.71 6.02
N PRO A 84 -15.94 -10.39 5.52
CA PRO A 84 -17.14 -10.66 6.28
C PRO A 84 -17.11 -12.14 6.66
N PRO A 85 -17.46 -12.50 7.91
CA PRO A 85 -17.42 -13.88 8.34
C PRO A 85 -18.20 -14.71 7.33
N THR A 86 -17.57 -15.76 6.79
CA THR A 86 -18.24 -16.67 5.86
C THR A 86 -19.27 -17.46 6.65
N LEU A 87 -20.46 -16.87 6.82
CA LEU A 87 -21.58 -17.56 7.43
C LEU A 87 -21.96 -18.72 6.52
N THR A 88 -22.05 -19.91 7.10
CA THR A 88 -22.67 -21.03 6.41
C THR A 88 -24.10 -20.66 5.98
N GLN A 89 -24.61 -21.29 4.94
CA GLN A 89 -25.97 -21.02 4.43
C GLN A 89 -27.03 -21.10 5.54
N ARG A 90 -26.88 -22.05 6.47
CA ARG A 90 -27.77 -22.19 7.65
C ARG A 90 -27.71 -21.00 8.61
N GLN A 91 -26.52 -20.49 8.90
CA GLN A 91 -26.35 -19.33 9.78
C GLN A 91 -26.93 -18.06 9.16
N ARG A 92 -26.73 -17.85 7.86
CA ARG A 92 -27.28 -16.71 7.12
C ARG A 92 -28.82 -16.72 7.14
N LEU A 93 -29.44 -17.87 6.89
CA LEU A 93 -30.91 -18.02 6.96
C LEU A 93 -31.49 -17.81 8.37
N ARG A 94 -30.72 -18.13 9.42
CA ARG A 94 -31.15 -17.88 10.80
C ARG A 94 -31.12 -16.39 11.13
N GLN A 95 -30.05 -15.68 10.72
CA GLN A 95 -29.95 -14.23 10.92
C GLN A 95 -31.04 -13.47 10.16
N ILE A 96 -31.34 -13.88 8.91
CA ILE A 96 -32.45 -13.29 8.14
C ILE A 96 -33.77 -13.44 8.89
N ARG A 97 -34.08 -14.66 9.37
CA ARG A 97 -35.31 -14.91 10.14
C ARG A 97 -35.40 -14.08 11.42
N GLN A 98 -34.28 -13.95 12.15
CA GLN A 98 -34.25 -13.13 13.36
C GLN A 98 -34.48 -11.65 13.05
N ALA A 99 -33.85 -11.12 11.99
CA ALA A 99 -34.06 -9.75 11.56
C ALA A 99 -35.51 -9.49 11.10
N GLU A 100 -36.12 -10.45 10.39
CA GLU A 100 -37.53 -10.38 9.99
C GLU A 100 -38.48 -10.38 11.19
N GLU A 101 -38.20 -11.19 12.21
CA GLU A 101 -38.97 -11.19 13.46
C GLU A 101 -38.83 -9.88 14.24
N GLU A 102 -37.62 -9.31 14.29
CA GLU A 102 -37.37 -8.02 14.92
C GLU A 102 -38.09 -6.87 14.21
N LEU A 103 -38.05 -6.82 12.87
CA LEU A 103 -38.79 -5.85 12.07
C LEU A 103 -40.30 -5.96 12.31
N ARG A 104 -40.82 -7.20 12.25
CA ARG A 104 -42.23 -7.48 12.51
C ARG A 104 -42.65 -7.07 13.91
N ARG A 105 -41.79 -7.26 14.92
CA ARG A 105 -42.03 -6.82 16.30
C ARG A 105 -41.98 -5.30 16.46
N ALA A 106 -41.15 -4.63 15.67
CA ALA A 106 -41.09 -3.17 15.60
C ALA A 106 -42.26 -2.55 14.83
N GLY A 107 -43.08 -3.37 14.15
CA GLY A 107 -44.28 -2.94 13.43
C GLY A 107 -43.99 -2.25 12.10
N ILE A 108 -42.81 -2.52 11.52
CA ILE A 108 -42.38 -2.08 10.17
C ILE A 108 -42.37 -3.31 9.27
#